data_AF-A0A2V9C9E9-F1
#
_entry.id   AF-A0A2V9C9E9-F1
#
_cell.length_a   1.000
_cell.length_b   1.000
_cell.length_c   1.000
_cell.angle_alpha   90.00
_cell.angle_beta   90.00
_cell.angle_gamma   90.00
#
_symmetry.space_group_name_H-M   'P 1'
#
loop_
_entity.id
_entity.type
_entity.pdbx_description
1 polymer ?
#
loop_
_entity_poly.entity_id
_entity_poly.type
_entity_poly.pdbx_seq_one_letter_code
_entity_poly.pdbx_strand_id
1 'polypeptide(L)'
;MVREVVENGLRQKNREQTHWSYREVVRKDGRLETREVCQTNSGTIDRLVAINDQPLSAEQHRREDARVQRLLADPSEIRKERQKQLEDSAKQFRMFATFPDAFRYEYAGREGALVKLAFEPNPQFVPSSRQEEVFHHLEGMMWIDPDQKQLARIDGRLTSEAKFAGGLLGRLDKGGVFSVRFSQLDSGQWVMVALHVEMSGKALLFKTISVHEQRDFDDYRGVPDNFTLLQAAELVGKPAGSPRQSAENTPK
;
A
#
# COMPACT_ATOMS: atom_id res chain seq x y z
N MET A 1 -4.06 -4.14 -23.41
CA MET A 1 -3.36 -4.72 -22.24
C MET A 1 -3.33 -3.78 -21.04
N VAL A 2 -2.52 -2.72 -20.98
CA VAL A 2 -2.44 -1.87 -19.76
C VAL A 2 -3.80 -1.31 -19.33
N ARG A 3 -4.59 -0.80 -20.28
CA ARG A 3 -5.97 -0.34 -19.99
C ARG A 3 -6.82 -1.42 -19.33
N GLU A 4 -6.76 -2.66 -19.82
CA GLU A 4 -7.51 -3.79 -19.26
C GLU A 4 -7.05 -4.13 -17.84
N VAL A 5 -5.74 -4.06 -17.57
CA VAL A 5 -5.17 -4.26 -16.22
C VAL A 5 -5.67 -3.20 -15.25
N VAL A 6 -5.66 -1.94 -15.69
CA VAL A 6 -6.15 -0.81 -14.89
C VAL A 6 -7.64 -0.96 -14.60
N GLU A 7 -8.44 -1.24 -15.63
CA GLU A 7 -9.87 -1.52 -15.46
C GLU A 7 -10.13 -2.73 -14.55
N ASN A 8 -9.31 -3.77 -14.63
CA ASN A 8 -9.44 -4.95 -13.78
C ASN A 8 -9.16 -4.62 -12.31
N GLY A 9 -8.08 -3.89 -12.03
CA GLY A 9 -7.76 -3.43 -10.68
C GLY A 9 -8.85 -2.52 -10.11
N LEU A 10 -9.43 -1.64 -10.93
CA LEU A 10 -10.56 -0.79 -10.55
C LEU A 10 -11.83 -1.62 -10.26
N ARG A 11 -12.10 -2.67 -11.04
CA ARG A 11 -13.23 -3.58 -10.78
C ARG A 11 -13.05 -4.37 -9.50
N GLN A 12 -11.86 -4.89 -9.20
CA GLN A 12 -11.59 -5.66 -7.99
C GLN A 12 -11.82 -4.83 -6.72
N LYS A 13 -11.35 -3.57 -6.71
CA LYS A 13 -11.65 -2.63 -5.62
C LYS A 13 -13.15 -2.49 -5.34
N ASN A 14 -13.96 -2.54 -6.40
CA ASN A 14 -15.42 -2.33 -6.30
C ASN A 14 -16.19 -3.62 -6.00
N ARG A 15 -15.60 -4.81 -6.20
CA ARG A 15 -16.32 -6.09 -6.15
C ARG A 15 -16.27 -6.80 -4.80
N GLU A 16 -15.27 -6.55 -3.97
CA GLU A 16 -15.06 -7.35 -2.77
C GLU A 16 -14.57 -6.46 -1.62
N GLN A 17 -15.45 -6.20 -0.64
CA GLN A 17 -14.95 -5.88 0.70
C GLN A 17 -14.37 -7.20 1.24
N THR A 18 -13.07 -7.37 1.11
CA THR A 18 -12.35 -8.43 1.82
C THR A 18 -11.42 -7.75 2.78
N HIS A 19 -11.75 -7.85 4.06
CA HIS A 19 -10.86 -7.42 5.12
C HIS A 19 -9.79 -8.50 5.31
N TRP A 20 -8.57 -8.05 5.59
CA TRP A 20 -7.44 -8.95 5.81
C TRP A 20 -6.86 -8.75 7.19
N SER A 21 -6.39 -9.86 7.76
CA SER A 21 -5.34 -9.82 8.77
C SER A 21 -4.04 -10.26 8.13
N TYR A 22 -2.97 -9.53 8.40
CA TYR A 22 -1.65 -9.78 7.82
C TYR A 22 -0.59 -9.22 8.75
N ARG A 23 0.65 -9.64 8.53
CA ARG A 23 1.81 -9.05 9.19
C ARG A 23 2.45 -8.03 8.26
N GLU A 24 2.80 -6.88 8.82
CA GLU A 24 3.47 -5.78 8.13
C GLU A 24 4.83 -5.54 8.78
N VAL A 25 5.89 -5.57 7.97
CA VAL A 25 7.25 -5.19 8.38
C VAL A 25 7.58 -3.84 7.76
N VAL A 26 7.76 -2.82 8.59
CA VAL A 26 8.06 -1.46 8.16
C VAL A 26 9.50 -1.11 8.52
N ARG A 27 10.32 -0.78 7.52
CA ARG A 27 11.64 -0.18 7.70
C ARG A 27 11.56 1.30 7.34
N LYS A 28 11.85 2.15 8.33
CA LYS A 28 11.82 3.62 8.17
C LYS A 28 12.83 4.26 9.10
N ASP A 29 13.62 5.20 8.58
CA ASP A 29 14.61 5.98 9.35
C ASP A 29 15.55 5.10 10.23
N GLY A 30 15.97 3.95 9.71
CA GLY A 30 16.85 3.01 10.42
C GLY A 30 16.18 2.15 11.50
N ARG A 31 14.86 2.28 11.68
CA ARG A 31 14.06 1.47 12.59
C ARG A 31 13.25 0.45 11.81
N LEU A 32 13.27 -0.80 12.27
CA LEU A 32 12.45 -1.88 11.74
C LEU A 32 11.34 -2.19 12.74
N GLU A 33 10.10 -2.20 12.31
CA GLU A 33 8.94 -2.51 13.14
C GLU A 33 8.13 -3.61 12.49
N THR A 34 7.83 -4.66 13.25
CA THR A 34 6.87 -5.69 12.82
C THR A 34 5.54 -5.45 13.51
N ARG A 35 4.47 -5.41 12.74
CA ARG A 35 3.10 -5.24 13.19
C ARG A 35 2.22 -6.40 12.75
N GLU A 36 1.29 -6.76 13.61
CA GLU A 36 0.13 -7.58 13.25
C GLU A 36 -1.03 -6.63 12.97
N VAL A 37 -1.65 -6.76 11.80
CA VAL A 37 -2.70 -5.86 11.32
C VAL A 37 -3.98 -6.65 11.09
N CYS A 38 -5.12 -6.07 11.42
CA CYS A 38 -6.44 -6.61 11.11
C CYS A 38 -7.38 -5.48 10.66
N GLN A 39 -7.88 -5.60 9.44
CA GLN A 39 -8.88 -4.70 8.88
C GLN A 39 -10.28 -5.14 9.31
N THR A 40 -11.18 -4.16 9.43
CA THR A 40 -12.61 -4.37 9.68
C THR A 40 -13.43 -3.31 8.97
N ASN A 41 -14.74 -3.53 8.90
CA ASN A 41 -15.68 -2.51 8.43
C ASN A 41 -15.71 -1.25 9.30
N SER A 42 -15.19 -1.28 10.52
CA SER A 42 -15.13 -0.10 11.40
C SER A 42 -13.80 0.66 11.30
N GLY A 43 -12.78 0.04 10.69
CA GLY A 43 -11.42 0.55 10.59
C GLY A 43 -10.39 -0.54 10.85
N THR A 44 -9.13 -0.15 10.98
CA THR A 44 -8.01 -1.09 11.12
C THR A 44 -7.47 -1.04 12.54
N ILE A 45 -7.17 -2.22 13.11
CA ILE A 45 -6.38 -2.35 14.34
C ILE A 45 -5.02 -2.92 13.95
N ASP A 46 -3.96 -2.25 14.37
CA ASP A 46 -2.59 -2.77 14.31
C ASP A 46 -2.04 -3.00 15.71
N ARG A 47 -1.08 -3.91 15.84
CA ARG A 47 -0.32 -4.11 17.06
C ARG A 47 1.16 -4.29 16.75
N LEU A 48 2.01 -3.49 17.39
CA LEU A 48 3.46 -3.66 17.34
C LEU A 48 3.85 -4.92 18.11
N VAL A 49 4.63 -5.81 17.46
CA VAL A 49 5.07 -7.08 18.05
C VAL A 49 6.59 -7.22 18.14
N ALA A 50 7.34 -6.51 17.29
CA ALA A 50 8.80 -6.48 17.36
C ALA A 50 9.38 -5.14 16.90
N ILE A 51 10.53 -4.77 17.45
CA ILE A 51 11.37 -3.66 17.00
C ILE A 51 12.77 -4.21 16.72
N ASN A 52 13.32 -3.94 15.54
CA ASN A 52 14.64 -4.43 15.11
C ASN A 52 14.79 -5.95 15.29
N ASP A 53 13.76 -6.68 14.86
CA ASP A 53 13.63 -8.14 14.96
C ASP A 53 13.68 -8.72 16.39
N GLN A 54 13.60 -7.85 17.40
CA GLN A 54 13.50 -8.26 18.80
C GLN A 54 12.05 -8.11 19.29
N PRO A 55 11.51 -9.13 19.99
CA PRO A 55 10.23 -9.00 20.68
C PRO A 55 10.21 -7.77 21.59
N LEU A 56 9.03 -7.19 21.79
CA LEU A 56 8.89 -6.05 22.68
C LEU A 56 9.31 -6.40 24.11
N SER A 57 9.93 -5.43 24.80
CA SER A 57 10.14 -5.53 26.23
C SER A 57 8.81 -5.51 26.98
N ALA A 58 8.78 -5.98 28.22
CA ALA A 58 7.57 -5.94 29.05
C ALA A 58 6.97 -4.53 29.18
N GLU A 59 7.82 -3.50 29.19
CA GLU A 59 7.35 -2.11 29.22
C GLU A 59 6.73 -1.68 27.88
N GLN A 60 7.37 -2.04 26.76
CA GLN A 60 6.84 -1.76 25.42
C GLN A 60 5.52 -2.47 25.18
N HIS A 61 5.39 -3.73 25.59
CA HIS A 61 4.13 -4.48 25.55
C HIS A 61 3.03 -3.75 26.34
N ARG A 62 3.29 -3.32 27.58
CA ARG A 62 2.31 -2.57 28.39
C ARG A 62 1.89 -1.25 27.72
N ARG A 63 2.83 -0.53 27.11
CA ARG A 63 2.53 0.72 26.39
C ARG A 63 1.65 0.45 25.17
N GLU A 64 1.93 -0.64 24.46
CA GLU A 64 1.18 -1.05 23.28
C GLU A 64 -0.23 -1.53 23.63
N ASP A 65 -0.37 -2.31 24.71
CA ASP A 65 -1.68 -2.69 25.25
C ASP A 65 -2.50 -1.46 25.63
N ALA A 66 -1.90 -0.49 26.32
CA ALA A 66 -2.57 0.75 26.67
C ALA A 66 -2.96 1.57 25.43
N ARG A 67 -2.16 1.56 24.36
CA ARG A 67 -2.50 2.21 23.08
C ARG A 67 -3.72 1.56 22.46
N VAL A 68 -3.73 0.23 22.31
CA VAL A 68 -4.85 -0.51 21.71
C VAL A 68 -6.13 -0.35 22.55
N GLN A 69 -6.04 -0.43 23.88
CA GLN A 69 -7.20 -0.21 24.76
C GLN A 69 -7.77 1.21 24.63
N ARG A 70 -6.93 2.24 24.51
CA ARG A 70 -7.40 3.61 24.24
C ARG A 70 -8.10 3.73 22.90
N LEU A 71 -7.57 3.09 21.85
CA LEU A 71 -8.19 3.07 20.53
C LEU A 71 -9.57 2.39 20.53
N LEU A 72 -9.75 1.34 21.34
CA LEU A 72 -11.03 0.67 21.51
C LEU A 72 -12.02 1.51 22.34
N ALA A 73 -11.54 2.22 23.36
CA ALA A 73 -12.35 3.07 24.22
C ALA A 73 -12.84 4.34 23.51
N ASP A 74 -12.02 4.91 22.62
CA ASP A 74 -12.40 6.04 21.77
C ASP A 74 -12.09 5.73 20.29
N PRO A 75 -13.05 5.14 19.56
CA PRO A 75 -12.87 4.82 18.14
C PRO A 75 -12.88 6.04 17.22
N SER A 76 -12.91 7.28 17.73
CA SER A 76 -12.87 8.50 16.90
C SER A 76 -11.61 8.57 16.04
N GLU A 77 -10.45 8.22 16.60
CA GLU A 77 -9.18 8.18 15.87
C GLU A 77 -9.18 7.06 14.81
N ILE A 78 -9.77 5.90 15.11
CA ILE A 78 -9.92 4.82 14.13
C ILE A 78 -10.81 5.28 12.96
N ARG A 79 -11.93 5.95 13.24
CA ARG A 79 -12.83 6.48 12.20
C ARG A 79 -12.14 7.53 11.35
N LYS A 80 -11.38 8.43 11.97
CA LYS A 80 -10.62 9.47 11.28
C LYS A 80 -9.52 8.89 10.39
N GLU A 81 -8.76 7.93 10.89
CA GLU A 81 -7.73 7.24 10.10
C GLU A 81 -8.37 6.44 8.97
N ARG A 82 -9.51 5.76 9.21
CA ARG A 82 -10.27 5.10 8.14
C ARG A 82 -10.70 6.08 7.05
N GLN A 83 -11.26 7.24 7.42
CA GLN A 83 -11.68 8.24 6.45
C GLN A 83 -10.49 8.72 5.60
N LYS A 84 -9.36 8.99 6.25
CA LYS A 84 -8.11 9.34 5.56
C LYS A 84 -7.62 8.23 4.62
N GLN A 85 -7.64 6.97 5.07
CA GLN A 85 -7.26 5.82 4.25
C GLN A 85 -8.18 5.65 3.03
N LEU A 86 -9.50 5.90 3.18
CA LEU A 86 -10.45 5.88 2.07
C LEU A 86 -10.15 6.99 1.07
N GLU A 87 -9.85 8.20 1.53
CA GLU A 87 -9.47 9.34 0.69
C GLU A 87 -8.15 9.11 -0.05
N ASP A 88 -7.13 8.64 0.67
CA ASP A 88 -5.81 8.31 0.12
C ASP A 88 -5.91 7.18 -0.91
N SER A 89 -6.67 6.12 -0.59
CA SER A 89 -6.96 5.03 -1.53
C SER A 89 -7.69 5.56 -2.76
N ALA A 90 -8.74 6.37 -2.59
CA ALA A 90 -9.46 6.96 -3.73
C ALA A 90 -8.53 7.79 -4.62
N LYS A 91 -7.59 8.53 -4.03
CA LYS A 91 -6.58 9.30 -4.77
C LYS A 91 -5.59 8.39 -5.52
N GLN A 92 -5.06 7.36 -4.87
CA GLN A 92 -4.17 6.38 -5.50
C GLN A 92 -4.85 5.69 -6.69
N PHE A 93 -6.10 5.28 -6.55
CA PHE A 93 -6.85 4.65 -7.63
C PHE A 93 -7.16 5.62 -8.77
N ARG A 94 -7.42 6.91 -8.50
CA ARG A 94 -7.53 7.93 -9.56
C ARG A 94 -6.22 8.10 -10.32
N MET A 95 -5.09 8.13 -9.61
CA MET A 95 -3.76 8.19 -10.23
C MET A 95 -3.47 6.93 -11.05
N PHE A 96 -3.83 5.74 -10.57
CA PHE A 96 -3.66 4.50 -11.32
C PHE A 96 -4.56 4.45 -12.57
N ALA A 97 -5.77 5.00 -12.49
CA ALA A 97 -6.72 5.04 -13.60
C ALA A 97 -6.20 5.82 -14.82
N THR A 98 -5.28 6.78 -14.62
CA THR A 98 -4.71 7.59 -15.70
C THR A 98 -3.47 6.97 -16.35
N PHE A 99 -2.90 5.90 -15.79
CA PHE A 99 -1.71 5.24 -16.33
C PHE A 99 -1.81 4.86 -17.82
N PRO A 100 -2.95 4.36 -18.35
CA PRO A 100 -3.04 4.00 -19.76
C PRO A 100 -2.85 5.19 -20.71
N ASP A 101 -3.17 6.40 -20.26
CA ASP A 101 -3.13 7.63 -21.06
C ASP A 101 -1.90 8.50 -20.74
N ALA A 102 -1.39 8.40 -19.50
CA ALA A 102 -0.25 9.17 -19.00
C ALA A 102 1.11 8.68 -19.53
N PHE A 103 1.19 7.43 -19.98
CA PHE A 103 2.44 6.81 -20.41
C PHE A 103 2.32 6.16 -21.79
N ARG A 104 3.45 6.15 -22.51
CA ARG A 104 3.66 5.23 -23.62
C ARG A 104 4.29 3.95 -23.08
N TYR A 105 3.97 2.83 -23.73
CA TYR A 105 4.43 1.51 -23.31
C TYR A 105 5.14 0.79 -24.45
N GLU A 106 6.29 0.21 -24.13
CA GLU A 106 7.06 -0.62 -25.05
C GLU A 106 7.24 -2.01 -24.46
N TYR A 107 7.12 -3.04 -25.31
CA TYR A 107 7.36 -4.41 -24.87
C TYR A 107 8.84 -4.62 -24.56
N ALA A 108 9.14 -5.04 -23.33
CA ALA A 108 10.49 -5.21 -22.81
C ALA A 108 10.81 -6.69 -22.49
N GLY A 109 10.06 -7.64 -23.08
CA GLY A 109 10.28 -9.07 -22.92
C GLY A 109 9.34 -9.73 -21.91
N ARG A 110 9.78 -10.87 -21.37
CA ARG A 110 9.07 -11.63 -20.33
C ARG A 110 9.97 -11.93 -19.16
N GLU A 111 9.36 -12.09 -18.00
CA GLU A 111 9.99 -12.62 -16.79
C GLU A 111 9.14 -13.78 -16.29
N GLY A 112 9.55 -15.01 -16.63
CA GLY A 112 8.71 -16.18 -16.45
C GLY A 112 7.37 -16.04 -17.19
N ALA A 113 6.27 -16.16 -16.44
CA ALA A 113 4.91 -16.00 -16.97
C ALA A 113 4.52 -14.53 -17.20
N LEU A 114 5.24 -13.56 -16.64
CA LEU A 114 4.86 -12.15 -16.70
C LEU A 114 5.34 -11.49 -18.00
N VAL A 115 4.51 -10.62 -18.56
CA VAL A 115 4.90 -9.69 -19.63
C VAL A 115 5.50 -8.45 -19.00
N LYS A 116 6.70 -8.06 -19.47
CA LYS A 116 7.38 -6.85 -19.03
C LYS A 116 7.18 -5.73 -20.04
N LEU A 117 6.75 -4.56 -19.56
CA LEU A 117 6.61 -3.34 -20.35
C LEU A 117 7.50 -2.26 -19.76
N ALA A 118 8.30 -1.59 -20.61
CA ALA A 118 8.86 -0.30 -20.27
C ALA A 118 7.76 0.76 -20.42
N PHE A 119 7.74 1.75 -19.53
CA PHE A 119 6.86 2.90 -19.67
C PHE A 119 7.64 4.21 -19.55
N GLU A 120 7.24 5.18 -20.35
CA GLU A 120 7.82 6.52 -20.40
C GLU A 120 6.71 7.57 -20.52
N PRO A 121 6.96 8.83 -20.13
CA PRO A 121 5.95 9.88 -20.19
C PRO A 121 5.33 10.03 -21.58
N ASN A 122 4.00 10.11 -21.65
CA ASN A 122 3.32 10.53 -22.86
C ASN A 122 3.33 12.07 -22.96
N PRO A 123 4.03 12.70 -23.93
CA PRO A 123 4.11 14.15 -24.08
C PRO A 123 2.78 14.78 -24.52
N GLN A 124 1.82 13.98 -24.98
CA GLN A 124 0.47 14.45 -25.32
C GLN A 124 -0.49 14.34 -24.13
N PHE A 125 -0.08 13.73 -23.02
CA PHE A 125 -0.89 13.67 -21.81
C PHE A 125 -1.04 15.07 -21.22
N VAL A 126 -2.26 15.41 -20.81
CA VAL A 126 -2.57 16.67 -20.13
C VAL A 126 -3.06 16.33 -18.73
N PRO A 127 -2.29 16.67 -17.68
CA PRO A 127 -2.69 16.42 -16.29
C PRO A 127 -4.02 17.09 -15.96
N SER A 128 -4.96 16.32 -15.40
CA SER A 128 -6.23 16.85 -14.91
C SER A 128 -6.13 17.37 -13.47
N SER A 129 -5.04 17.04 -12.77
CA SER A 129 -4.74 17.47 -11.42
C SER A 129 -3.25 17.82 -11.26
N ARG A 130 -2.93 18.65 -10.25
CA ARG A 130 -1.53 19.02 -9.95
C ARG A 130 -0.67 17.81 -9.62
N GLN A 131 -1.25 16.77 -9.04
CA GLN A 131 -0.52 15.55 -8.68
C GLN A 131 -0.12 14.74 -9.90
N GLU A 132 -0.92 14.76 -10.97
CA GLU A 132 -0.65 14.05 -12.23
C GLU A 132 0.51 14.65 -13.02
N GLU A 133 0.91 15.90 -12.74
CA GLU A 133 2.12 16.53 -13.29
C GLU A 133 3.37 15.66 -13.09
N VAL A 134 3.41 14.88 -12.00
CA VAL A 134 4.52 13.97 -11.71
C VAL A 134 4.77 12.95 -12.83
N PHE A 135 3.74 12.59 -13.61
CA PHE A 135 3.86 11.60 -14.67
C PHE A 135 4.73 12.05 -15.84
N HIS A 136 4.85 13.37 -16.07
CA HIS A 136 5.80 13.90 -17.06
C HIS A 136 7.27 13.67 -16.69
N HIS A 137 7.52 13.32 -15.43
CA HIS A 137 8.85 13.13 -14.89
C HIS A 137 9.12 11.67 -14.52
N LEU A 138 8.20 10.75 -14.81
CA LEU A 138 8.26 9.36 -14.35
C LEU A 138 8.43 8.39 -15.52
N GLU A 139 9.41 7.49 -15.40
CA GLU A 139 9.57 6.34 -16.28
C GLU A 139 9.80 5.07 -15.45
N GLY A 140 9.70 3.90 -16.08
CA GLY A 140 10.04 2.67 -15.39
C GLY A 140 9.60 1.41 -16.12
N MET A 141 9.29 0.38 -15.32
CA MET A 141 8.94 -0.95 -15.79
C MET A 141 7.68 -1.46 -15.10
N MET A 142 6.86 -2.20 -15.85
CA MET A 142 5.64 -2.82 -15.38
C MET A 142 5.64 -4.31 -15.74
N TRP A 143 5.24 -5.15 -14.80
CA TRP A 143 5.10 -6.59 -15.01
C TRP A 143 3.64 -6.98 -14.84
N ILE A 144 3.10 -7.60 -15.88
CA ILE A 144 1.69 -7.94 -15.99
C ILE A 144 1.55 -9.45 -16.14
N ASP A 145 0.65 -10.04 -15.37
CA ASP A 145 0.09 -11.36 -15.69
C ASP A 145 -0.85 -11.19 -16.89
N PRO A 146 -0.49 -11.73 -18.08
CA PRO A 146 -1.24 -11.48 -19.30
C PRO A 146 -2.55 -12.26 -19.34
N ASP A 147 -2.71 -13.33 -18.56
CA ASP A 147 -3.88 -14.19 -18.59
C ASP A 147 -4.96 -13.62 -17.65
N GLN A 148 -4.55 -13.23 -16.45
CA GLN A 148 -5.44 -12.63 -15.44
C GLN A 148 -5.66 -11.13 -15.63
N LYS A 149 -4.86 -10.48 -16.48
CA LYS A 149 -4.80 -9.01 -16.64
C LYS A 149 -4.54 -8.35 -15.29
N GLN A 150 -3.50 -8.79 -14.60
CA GLN A 150 -3.14 -8.33 -13.26
C GLN A 150 -1.77 -7.67 -13.23
N LEU A 151 -1.64 -6.62 -12.42
CA LEU A 151 -0.37 -5.96 -12.18
C LEU A 151 0.39 -6.73 -11.10
N ALA A 152 1.50 -7.37 -11.46
CA ALA A 152 2.35 -8.09 -10.51
C ALA A 152 3.42 -7.19 -9.90
N ARG A 153 3.94 -6.23 -10.68
CA ARG A 153 4.96 -5.29 -10.21
C ARG A 153 4.94 -4.01 -11.03
N ILE A 154 5.21 -2.89 -10.36
CA ILE A 154 5.61 -1.66 -11.03
C ILE A 154 6.82 -1.06 -10.32
N ASP A 155 7.82 -0.68 -11.11
CA ASP A 155 8.97 0.08 -10.65
C ASP A 155 9.01 1.39 -11.42
N GLY A 156 9.34 2.49 -10.74
CA GLY A 156 9.43 3.80 -11.36
C GLY A 156 10.54 4.66 -10.78
N ARG A 157 11.04 5.60 -11.57
CA ARG A 157 12.04 6.59 -11.17
C ARG A 157 11.71 7.97 -11.72
N LEU A 158 12.03 9.01 -10.94
CA LEU A 158 11.95 10.39 -11.38
C LEU A 158 13.16 10.74 -12.26
N THR A 159 12.93 11.05 -13.53
CA THR A 159 13.95 11.41 -14.53
C THR A 159 14.41 12.86 -14.40
N SER A 160 13.56 13.69 -13.82
CA SER A 160 13.75 15.13 -13.62
C SER A 160 12.97 15.58 -12.39
N GLU A 161 13.19 16.83 -11.98
CA GLU A 161 12.46 17.43 -10.87
C GLU A 161 10.99 17.62 -11.24
N ALA A 162 10.08 17.10 -10.42
CA ALA A 162 8.64 17.29 -10.58
C ALA A 162 8.18 18.47 -9.71
N LYS A 163 7.79 19.58 -10.34
CA LYS A 163 7.35 20.80 -9.64
C LYS A 163 5.83 20.88 -9.55
N PHE A 164 5.31 21.00 -8.33
CA PHE A 164 3.88 21.19 -8.11
C PHE A 164 3.54 22.68 -8.06
N ALA A 165 2.62 23.12 -8.93
CA ALA A 165 2.23 24.53 -9.09
C ALA A 165 3.44 25.46 -9.33
N GLY A 166 4.30 25.10 -10.29
CA GLY A 166 5.51 25.86 -10.61
C GLY A 166 6.58 25.83 -9.51
N GLY A 167 6.43 24.99 -8.48
CA GLY A 167 7.32 24.88 -7.33
C GLY A 167 6.82 25.59 -6.07
N LEU A 168 5.68 26.30 -6.14
CA LEU A 168 5.14 27.03 -5.00
C LEU A 168 4.64 26.10 -3.88
N LEU A 169 4.06 24.96 -4.26
CA LEU A 169 3.55 23.98 -3.29
C LEU A 169 4.59 22.92 -2.94
N GLY A 170 5.62 22.79 -3.75
CA GLY A 170 6.71 21.88 -3.52
C GLY A 170 7.26 21.28 -4.81
N ARG A 171 8.27 20.43 -4.65
CA ARG A 171 8.93 19.67 -5.70
C ARG A 171 9.38 18.31 -5.19
N LEU A 172 9.42 17.31 -6.07
CA LEU A 172 10.16 16.07 -5.84
C LEU A 172 11.47 16.12 -6.62
N ASP A 173 12.55 15.71 -5.98
CA ASP A 173 13.88 15.73 -6.58
C ASP A 173 14.02 14.60 -7.62
N LYS A 174 14.86 14.86 -8.63
CA LYS A 174 15.29 13.84 -9.58
C LYS A 174 15.94 12.66 -8.86
N GLY A 175 15.70 11.45 -9.36
CA GLY A 175 16.33 10.22 -8.87
C GLY A 175 15.51 9.48 -7.81
N GLY A 176 14.40 10.06 -7.33
CA GLY A 176 13.48 9.34 -6.46
C GLY A 176 12.92 8.10 -7.15
N VAL A 177 12.79 7.00 -6.41
CA VAL A 177 12.34 5.69 -6.90
C VAL A 177 11.15 5.18 -6.10
N PHE A 178 10.34 4.36 -6.75
CA PHE A 178 9.38 3.51 -6.07
C PHE A 178 9.33 2.12 -6.70
N SER A 179 8.96 1.13 -5.91
CA SER A 179 8.60 -0.21 -6.36
C SER A 179 7.38 -0.68 -5.58
N VAL A 180 6.41 -1.26 -6.27
CA VAL A 180 5.24 -1.92 -5.67
C VAL A 180 5.14 -3.31 -6.26
N ARG A 181 5.00 -4.32 -5.39
CA ARG A 181 4.80 -5.71 -5.79
C ARG A 181 3.47 -6.23 -5.26
N PHE A 182 2.79 -6.98 -6.10
CA PHE A 182 1.56 -7.70 -5.78
C PHE A 182 1.77 -9.19 -6.02
N SER A 183 1.06 -10.01 -5.24
CA SER A 183 1.05 -11.45 -5.41
C SER A 183 -0.38 -11.99 -5.28
N GLN A 184 -0.63 -13.12 -5.92
CA GLN A 184 -1.89 -13.83 -5.82
C GLN A 184 -1.87 -14.73 -4.60
N LEU A 185 -2.88 -14.59 -3.74
CA LEU A 185 -3.17 -15.53 -2.66
C LEU A 185 -3.81 -16.80 -3.22
N ASP A 186 -3.84 -17.87 -2.43
CA ASP A 186 -4.52 -19.12 -2.79
C ASP A 186 -6.02 -18.92 -3.08
N SER A 187 -6.64 -17.87 -2.52
CA SER A 187 -8.02 -17.48 -2.83
C SER A 187 -8.20 -16.90 -4.24
N GLY A 188 -7.12 -16.68 -4.97
CA GLY A 188 -7.09 -16.02 -6.27
C GLY A 188 -7.04 -14.49 -6.21
N GLN A 189 -7.16 -13.89 -5.01
CA GLN A 189 -7.11 -12.44 -4.83
C GLN A 189 -5.67 -11.93 -4.86
N TRP A 190 -5.46 -10.78 -5.52
CA TRP A 190 -4.15 -10.14 -5.61
C TRP A 190 -4.00 -9.10 -4.50
N VAL A 191 -2.96 -9.24 -3.68
CA VAL A 191 -2.65 -8.35 -2.56
C VAL A 191 -1.27 -7.74 -2.73
N MET A 192 -1.08 -6.54 -2.18
CA MET A 192 0.25 -5.92 -2.11
C MET A 192 1.13 -6.74 -1.17
N VAL A 193 2.34 -7.08 -1.58
CA VAL A 193 3.30 -7.84 -0.76
C VAL A 193 4.56 -7.05 -0.47
N ALA A 194 4.84 -5.99 -1.23
CA ALA A 194 5.92 -5.06 -0.92
C ALA A 194 5.68 -3.67 -1.49
N LEU A 195 6.17 -2.68 -0.75
CA LEU A 195 6.27 -1.28 -1.16
C LEU A 195 7.67 -0.78 -0.78
N HIS A 196 8.37 -0.18 -1.73
CA HIS A 196 9.62 0.53 -1.48
C HIS A 196 9.53 1.91 -2.09
N VAL A 197 9.83 2.93 -1.30
CA VAL A 197 9.84 4.33 -1.73
C VAL A 197 11.10 4.99 -1.21
N GLU A 198 11.87 5.58 -2.12
CA GLU A 198 12.97 6.48 -1.79
C GLU A 198 12.76 7.77 -2.55
N MET A 199 12.30 8.80 -1.86
CA MET A 199 12.00 10.09 -2.48
C MET A 199 12.44 11.22 -1.57
N SER A 200 13.07 12.22 -2.16
CA SER A 200 13.35 13.50 -1.51
C SER A 200 12.65 14.63 -2.25
N GLY A 201 12.47 15.75 -1.55
CA GLY A 201 11.87 16.92 -2.14
C GLY A 201 11.71 18.06 -1.14
N LYS A 202 10.90 19.03 -1.52
CA LYS A 202 10.48 20.13 -0.64
C LYS A 202 8.97 20.29 -0.74
N ALA A 203 8.28 20.34 0.40
CA ALA A 203 6.95 20.91 0.52
C ALA A 203 7.07 22.39 0.86
N LEU A 204 6.34 23.24 0.15
CA LEU A 204 6.55 24.69 0.19
C LEU A 204 8.05 25.02 -0.05
N LEU A 205 8.47 26.26 0.23
CA LEU A 205 9.86 26.66 -0.01
C LEU A 205 10.85 26.11 1.04
N PHE A 206 10.36 25.57 2.18
CA PHE A 206 11.21 25.33 3.37
C PHE A 206 11.13 23.93 3.99
N LYS A 207 10.05 23.16 3.77
CA LYS A 207 9.89 21.87 4.45
C LYS A 207 10.50 20.75 3.61
N THR A 208 11.68 20.27 4.01
CA THR A 208 12.28 19.09 3.37
C THR A 208 11.37 17.87 3.54
N ILE A 209 11.12 17.17 2.44
CA ILE A 209 10.52 15.85 2.43
C ILE A 209 11.67 14.88 2.17
N SER A 210 11.84 13.90 3.06
CA SER A 210 12.67 12.73 2.81
C SER A 210 11.85 11.53 3.24
N VAL A 211 11.53 10.66 2.29
CA VAL A 211 10.80 9.43 2.51
C VAL A 211 11.73 8.30 2.08
N HIS A 212 12.24 7.56 3.06
CA HIS A 212 12.89 6.29 2.85
C HIS A 212 12.08 5.26 3.63
N GLU A 213 11.24 4.53 2.90
CA GLU A 213 10.28 3.61 3.49
C GLU A 213 10.25 2.31 2.69
N GLN A 214 10.44 1.20 3.38
CA GLN A 214 10.18 -0.13 2.85
C GLN A 214 9.13 -0.80 3.72
N ARG A 215 8.13 -1.40 3.08
CA ARG A 215 7.11 -2.21 3.72
C ARG A 215 7.05 -3.55 3.02
N ASP A 216 7.07 -4.61 3.81
CA ASP A 216 6.81 -5.96 3.35
C ASP A 216 5.56 -6.48 4.07
N PHE A 217 4.70 -7.17 3.33
CA PHE A 217 3.43 -7.68 3.84
C PHE A 217 3.35 -9.18 3.58
N ASP A 218 3.00 -9.95 4.61
CA ASP A 218 2.87 -11.40 4.54
C ASP A 218 1.82 -11.93 5.52
N ASP A 219 1.67 -13.26 5.58
CA ASP A 219 0.72 -13.95 6.46
C ASP A 219 -0.74 -13.48 6.33
N TYR A 220 -1.15 -13.19 5.10
CA TYR A 220 -2.52 -12.78 4.76
C TYR A 220 -3.55 -13.85 5.11
N ARG A 221 -4.59 -13.45 5.84
CA ARG A 221 -5.76 -14.26 6.19
C ARG A 221 -7.04 -13.46 6.00
N GLY A 222 -8.05 -14.06 5.40
CA GLY A 222 -9.35 -13.43 5.24
C GLY A 222 -10.01 -13.18 6.59
N VAL A 223 -10.63 -12.01 6.73
CA VAL A 223 -11.37 -11.58 7.91
C VAL A 223 -12.84 -11.39 7.51
N PRO A 224 -13.80 -11.99 8.23
CA PRO A 224 -15.22 -11.81 7.94
C PRO A 224 -15.67 -10.34 8.01
N ASP A 225 -16.66 -9.96 7.20
CA ASP A 225 -17.15 -8.57 7.16
C ASP A 225 -17.76 -8.07 8.47
N ASN A 226 -18.28 -8.99 9.30
CA ASN A 226 -18.86 -8.66 10.60
C ASN A 226 -17.83 -8.62 11.74
N PHE A 227 -16.53 -8.73 11.44
CA PHE A 227 -15.48 -8.70 12.45
C PHE A 227 -15.43 -7.33 13.16
N THR A 228 -15.48 -7.36 14.48
CA THR A 228 -15.49 -6.14 15.31
C THR A 228 -14.07 -5.65 15.60
N LEU A 229 -13.93 -4.38 16.01
CA LEU A 229 -12.65 -3.84 16.47
C LEU A 229 -12.08 -4.60 17.68
N LEU A 230 -12.96 -5.09 18.57
CA LEU A 230 -12.54 -5.89 19.72
C LEU A 230 -11.95 -7.24 19.27
N GLN A 231 -12.64 -7.96 18.37
CA GLN A 231 -12.13 -9.20 17.81
C GLN A 231 -10.83 -8.99 17.01
N ALA A 232 -10.71 -7.86 16.30
CA ALA A 232 -9.47 -7.46 15.62
C ALA A 232 -8.33 -7.27 16.62
N ALA A 233 -8.56 -6.55 17.72
CA ALA A 233 -7.58 -6.34 18.77
C ALA A 233 -7.15 -7.65 19.46
N GLU A 234 -8.08 -8.56 19.71
CA GLU A 234 -7.80 -9.89 20.25
C GLU A 234 -6.98 -10.72 19.27
N LEU A 235 -7.31 -10.68 17.98
CA LEU A 235 -6.61 -11.44 16.94
C LEU A 235 -5.14 -11.01 16.83
N VAL A 236 -4.88 -9.70 16.74
CA VAL A 236 -3.50 -9.17 16.64
C VAL A 236 -2.74 -9.28 17.97
N GLY A 237 -3.44 -9.43 19.09
CA GLY A 237 -2.86 -9.63 20.42
C GLY A 237 -2.31 -11.03 20.69
N LYS A 238 -2.62 -12.02 19.85
CA LYS A 238 -2.16 -13.41 20.04
C LYS A 238 -0.67 -13.56 19.69
N PRO A 239 0.17 -14.15 20.56
CA PRO A 239 1.59 -14.35 20.28
C PRO A 239 1.80 -15.18 19.01
N ALA A 240 2.85 -14.82 18.25
CA ALA A 240 3.25 -15.54 17.05
C ALA A 240 3.53 -17.02 17.39
N GLY A 241 2.86 -17.95 16.69
CA GLY A 241 2.99 -19.40 16.90
C GLY A 241 1.79 -20.07 17.58
N SER A 242 0.80 -19.33 18.07
CA SER A 242 -0.51 -19.93 18.37
C SER A 242 -1.26 -20.20 17.07
N PRO A 243 -1.93 -21.36 16.88
CA PRO A 243 -2.89 -21.52 15.80
C PRO A 243 -3.95 -20.43 15.95
N ARG A 244 -3.83 -19.37 15.15
CA ARG A 244 -4.85 -18.32 15.09
C ARG A 244 -5.99 -18.94 14.30
N GLN A 245 -6.91 -19.59 15.02
CA GLN A 245 -8.07 -20.27 14.46
C GLN A 245 -8.70 -19.37 13.39
N SER A 246 -8.77 -19.89 12.17
CA SER A 246 -9.76 -19.47 11.18
C SER A 246 -11.08 -19.42 11.92
N ALA A 247 -11.79 -18.29 11.86
CA ALA A 247 -13.15 -18.22 12.34
C ALA A 247 -13.97 -19.20 11.50
N GLU A 248 -14.09 -20.45 11.95
CA GLU A 248 -14.97 -21.44 11.36
C GLU A 248 -16.38 -20.87 11.40
N ASN A 249 -16.96 -20.71 10.22
CA ASN A 249 -18.39 -20.49 10.04
C ASN A 249 -19.13 -21.56 10.84
N THR A 250 -19.77 -21.16 11.95
CA THR A 250 -20.72 -22.03 12.63
C THR A 250 -22.02 -21.97 11.83
N PRO A 251 -22.50 -23.09 11.27
CA PRO A 251 -23.77 -23.09 10.53
C PRO A 251 -24.95 -23.12 11.50
N LYS A 252 -26.03 -22.41 11.12
CA LYS A 252 -27.39 -22.79 11.46
C LYS A 252 -28.16 -23.00 10.17
#